data_AF-A0A435AVL5-F1
#
_entry.id   AF-A0A435AVL5-F1
#
_cell.length_a   1.000
_cell.length_b   1.000
_cell.length_c   1.000
_cell.angle_alpha   90.00
_cell.angle_beta   90.00
_cell.angle_gamma   90.00
#
_symmetry.space_group_name_H-M   'P 1'
#
loop_
_entity.id
_entity.type
_entity.pdbx_description
1 polymer ?
#
loop_
_entity_poly.entity_id
_entity_poly.type
_entity_poly.pdbx_seq_one_letter_code
_entity_poly.pdbx_strand_id
1 'polypeptide(L)'
;MTRQARKTIRQAAIAIPLLALGFYFIPILTTIWIVCGLIDVLRNKNKDLSLFRGYFLGNGLFTWLLSPFNLLVDLLCYRNPGVWKLEQFPADYQREVNEVLDVFKARKDEIIADIDANFGTGRRGMYVYQWYGKHKIDNVPEFNKDFKYIKTIAVSVFRGKESTSWHFGPLRLSLRILYNLLPVKAEIFVECNDARNYWHDNPLYIFDDTLLH
;
A
#
# COMPACT_ATOMS: atom_id res chain seq x y z
N MET A 1 -17.38 24.41 -18.18
CA MET A 1 -17.12 23.52 -17.02
C MET A 1 -15.80 22.80 -17.18
N THR A 2 -14.90 22.87 -16.21
CA THR A 2 -13.62 22.14 -16.22
C THR A 2 -13.82 20.63 -16.04
N ARG A 3 -12.85 19.80 -16.48
CA ARG A 3 -12.87 18.33 -16.29
C ARG A 3 -13.01 17.94 -14.82
N GLN A 4 -12.35 18.69 -13.94
CA GLN A 4 -12.41 18.49 -12.50
C GLN A 4 -13.80 18.82 -11.93
N ALA A 5 -14.44 19.90 -12.38
CA ALA A 5 -15.79 20.24 -11.98
C ALA A 5 -16.80 19.15 -12.39
N ARG A 6 -16.71 18.62 -13.62
CA ARG A 6 -17.56 17.51 -14.09
C ARG A 6 -17.39 16.25 -13.22
N LYS A 7 -16.14 15.91 -12.86
CA LYS A 7 -15.85 14.78 -11.96
C LYS A 7 -16.47 15.00 -10.57
N THR A 8 -16.34 16.20 -10.00
CA THR A 8 -16.93 16.55 -8.70
C THR A 8 -18.44 16.41 -8.71
N ILE A 9 -19.11 16.98 -9.71
CA ILE A 9 -20.58 16.93 -9.81
C ILE A 9 -21.06 15.48 -9.92
N ARG A 10 -20.39 14.66 -10.75
CA ARG A 10 -20.73 13.24 -10.88
C ARG A 10 -20.56 12.48 -9.56
N GLN A 11 -19.47 12.73 -8.83
CA GLN A 11 -19.23 12.11 -7.52
C GLN A 11 -20.33 12.51 -6.52
N ALA A 12 -20.68 13.79 -6.46
CA ALA A 12 -21.73 14.29 -5.57
C ALA A 12 -23.12 13.75 -5.94
N ALA A 13 -23.46 13.71 -7.23
CA ALA A 13 -24.73 13.19 -7.73
C ALA A 13 -24.96 11.70 -7.42
N ILE A 14 -23.89 10.94 -7.17
CA ILE A 14 -23.98 9.53 -6.74
C ILE A 14 -23.94 9.43 -5.21
N ALA A 15 -23.00 10.12 -4.57
CA ALA A 15 -22.79 10.02 -3.13
C ALA A 15 -23.97 10.54 -2.31
N ILE A 16 -24.57 11.67 -2.71
CA ILE A 16 -25.67 12.29 -1.95
C ILE A 16 -26.92 11.39 -1.91
N PRO A 17 -27.45 10.87 -3.05
CA PRO A 17 -28.59 9.95 -3.00
C PRO A 17 -28.28 8.67 -2.23
N LEU A 18 -27.09 8.08 -2.40
CA LEU A 18 -26.71 6.87 -1.67
C LEU A 18 -26.68 7.10 -0.15
N LEU A 19 -26.11 8.23 0.30
CA LEU A 19 -26.13 8.58 1.71
C LEU A 19 -27.55 8.86 2.20
N ALA A 20 -28.39 9.55 1.41
CA ALA A 20 -29.78 9.80 1.77
C ALA A 20 -30.58 8.49 1.94
N LEU A 21 -30.40 7.53 1.03
CA LEU A 21 -30.99 6.19 1.14
C LEU A 21 -30.44 5.44 2.36
N GLY A 22 -29.13 5.53 2.62
CA GLY A 22 -28.51 4.93 3.81
C GLY A 22 -29.08 5.48 5.11
N PHE A 23 -29.25 6.80 5.21
CA PHE A 23 -29.88 7.44 6.37
C PHE A 23 -31.37 7.15 6.49
N TYR A 24 -32.08 6.94 5.38
CA TYR A 24 -33.50 6.60 5.41
C TYR A 24 -33.74 5.15 5.87
N PHE A 25 -33.00 4.18 5.32
CA PHE A 25 -33.24 2.76 5.59
C PHE A 25 -32.44 2.20 6.78
N ILE A 26 -31.19 2.65 6.96
CA ILE A 26 -30.25 2.11 7.97
C ILE A 26 -29.43 3.23 8.65
N PRO A 27 -30.09 4.20 9.33
CA PRO A 27 -29.44 5.40 9.85
C PRO A 27 -28.31 5.13 10.84
N ILE A 28 -28.50 4.18 11.75
CA ILE A 28 -27.51 3.85 12.78
C ILE A 28 -26.24 3.27 12.13
N LEU A 29 -26.40 2.28 11.24
CA LEU A 29 -25.25 1.67 10.54
C LEU A 29 -24.53 2.67 9.64
N THR A 30 -25.28 3.51 8.93
CA THR A 30 -24.71 4.57 8.07
C THR A 30 -23.91 5.57 8.90
N THR A 31 -24.43 5.98 10.06
CA THR A 31 -23.72 6.88 10.99
C THR A 31 -22.44 6.24 11.50
N ILE A 32 -22.50 4.98 11.95
CA ILE A 32 -21.31 4.23 12.40
C ILE A 32 -20.25 4.18 11.29
N TRP A 33 -20.64 3.86 10.04
CA TRP A 33 -19.72 3.75 8.93
C TRP A 33 -19.04 5.07 8.57
N ILE A 34 -19.78 6.18 8.63
CA ILE A 34 -19.22 7.52 8.41
C ILE A 34 -18.25 7.87 9.53
N VAL A 35 -18.64 7.63 10.80
CA VAL A 35 -17.77 7.88 11.95
C VAL A 35 -16.48 7.04 11.87
N CYS A 36 -16.58 5.75 11.53
CA CYS A 36 -15.41 4.91 11.29
C CYS A 36 -14.52 5.47 10.17
N GLY A 37 -15.10 5.86 9.04
CA GLY A 37 -14.35 6.47 7.95
C GLY A 37 -13.65 7.76 8.37
N LEU A 38 -14.32 8.61 9.16
CA LEU A 38 -13.74 9.85 9.68
C LEU A 38 -12.58 9.56 10.63
N ILE A 39 -12.75 8.66 11.59
CA ILE A 39 -11.67 8.28 12.53
C ILE A 39 -10.48 7.69 11.75
N ASP A 40 -10.73 6.81 10.79
CA ASP A 40 -9.69 6.14 10.01
C ASP A 40 -8.90 7.13 9.14
N VAL A 41 -9.57 8.05 8.43
CA VAL A 41 -8.87 9.05 7.60
C VAL A 41 -8.04 10.05 8.42
N LEU A 42 -8.45 10.34 9.66
CA LEU A 42 -7.77 11.29 10.54
C LEU A 42 -6.38 10.83 11.01
N ARG A 43 -6.04 9.55 10.78
CA ARG A 43 -4.69 9.02 10.98
C ARG A 43 -3.64 9.64 10.05
N ASN A 44 -4.06 10.19 8.92
CA ASN A 44 -3.18 10.90 8.01
C ASN A 44 -2.80 12.27 8.62
N LYS A 45 -1.55 12.70 8.46
CA LYS A 45 -1.02 13.94 9.03
C LYS A 45 -1.67 15.18 8.39
N ASN A 46 -1.63 15.27 7.06
CA ASN A 46 -2.14 16.40 6.30
C ASN A 46 -3.63 16.27 6.04
N LYS A 47 -4.44 17.00 6.82
CA LYS A 47 -5.92 16.93 6.78
C LYS A 47 -6.53 17.98 5.86
N ASP A 48 -6.10 17.99 4.60
CA ASP A 48 -6.63 18.91 3.60
C ASP A 48 -7.87 18.33 2.87
N LEU A 49 -8.58 19.18 2.13
CA LEU A 49 -9.75 18.75 1.37
C LEU A 49 -9.42 17.68 0.32
N SER A 50 -8.18 17.64 -0.18
CA SER A 50 -7.71 16.67 -1.16
C SER A 50 -7.67 15.26 -0.56
N LEU A 51 -7.18 15.11 0.67
CA LEU A 51 -7.18 13.86 1.44
C LEU A 51 -8.60 13.32 1.60
N PHE A 52 -9.50 14.12 2.17
CA PHE A 52 -10.88 13.69 2.42
C PHE A 52 -11.57 13.29 1.11
N ARG A 53 -11.39 14.09 0.05
CA ARG A 53 -11.95 13.77 -1.27
C ARG A 53 -11.33 12.50 -1.86
N GLY A 54 -10.03 12.31 -1.73
CA GLY A 54 -9.31 11.13 -2.21
C GLY A 54 -9.74 9.87 -1.48
N TYR A 55 -9.99 9.97 -0.18
CA TYR A 55 -10.42 8.87 0.69
C TYR A 55 -11.88 8.47 0.44
N PHE A 56 -12.83 9.40 0.57
CA PHE A 56 -14.27 9.09 0.50
C PHE A 56 -14.81 8.94 -0.93
N LEU A 57 -14.20 9.62 -1.91
CA LEU A 57 -14.73 9.71 -3.28
C LEU A 57 -13.72 9.29 -4.36
N GLY A 58 -12.49 8.96 -3.96
CA GLY A 58 -11.38 8.68 -4.86
C GLY A 58 -10.82 7.27 -4.70
N ASN A 59 -9.49 7.18 -4.68
CA ASN A 59 -8.77 5.91 -4.62
C ASN A 59 -8.82 5.23 -3.24
N GLY A 60 -9.32 5.90 -2.21
CA GLY A 60 -9.48 5.33 -0.86
C GLY A 60 -10.85 4.68 -0.59
N LEU A 61 -11.72 4.57 -1.60
CA LEU A 61 -13.09 4.07 -1.41
C LEU A 61 -13.13 2.68 -0.73
N PHE A 62 -12.21 1.77 -1.11
CA PHE A 62 -12.13 0.45 -0.50
C PHE A 62 -11.59 0.50 0.93
N THR A 63 -10.64 1.39 1.22
CA THR A 63 -10.15 1.64 2.58
C THR A 63 -11.27 2.19 3.46
N TRP A 64 -12.08 3.12 2.95
CA TRP A 64 -13.27 3.62 3.65
C TRP A 64 -14.31 2.52 3.88
N LEU A 65 -14.62 1.73 2.85
CA LEU A 65 -15.54 0.60 2.99
C LEU A 65 -15.05 -0.37 4.08
N LEU A 66 -13.74 -0.59 4.18
CA LEU A 66 -13.18 -1.48 5.19
C LEU A 66 -12.83 -0.78 6.51
N SER A 67 -13.13 0.51 6.67
CA SER A 67 -12.75 1.29 7.85
C SER A 67 -13.26 0.72 9.18
N PRO A 68 -14.48 0.17 9.33
CA PRO A 68 -14.88 -0.44 10.60
C PRO A 68 -14.02 -1.66 10.96
N PHE A 69 -13.65 -2.46 9.95
CA PHE A 69 -12.77 -3.60 10.13
C PHE A 69 -11.33 -3.15 10.43
N ASN A 70 -10.82 -2.17 9.70
CA ASN A 70 -9.49 -1.61 9.92
C ASN A 70 -9.35 -1.02 11.33
N LEU A 71 -10.37 -0.31 11.84
CA LEU A 71 -10.38 0.20 13.20
C LEU A 71 -10.51 -0.91 14.24
N LEU A 72 -11.28 -1.98 13.97
CA LEU A 72 -11.32 -3.15 14.83
C LEU A 72 -9.92 -3.79 14.94
N VAL A 73 -9.19 -3.88 13.83
CA VAL A 73 -7.79 -4.35 13.83
C VAL A 73 -6.91 -3.47 14.69
N ASP A 74 -7.04 -2.14 14.62
CA ASP A 74 -6.27 -1.22 15.47
C ASP A 74 -6.53 -1.44 16.97
N LEU A 75 -7.72 -1.92 17.37
CA LEU A 75 -8.04 -2.26 18.76
C LEU A 75 -7.40 -3.59 19.22
N LEU A 76 -7.18 -4.51 18.29
CA LEU A 76 -6.66 -5.86 18.58
C LEU A 76 -5.15 -5.98 18.41
N CYS A 77 -4.54 -5.07 17.64
CA CYS A 77 -3.13 -5.12 17.29
C CYS A 77 -2.29 -4.08 18.03
N TYR A 78 -0.96 -4.23 17.95
CA TYR A 78 -0.03 -3.24 18.47
C TYR A 78 -0.24 -1.87 17.81
N ARG A 79 0.11 -0.82 18.55
CA ARG A 79 0.07 0.54 18.04
C ARG A 79 0.83 0.65 16.72
N ASN A 80 0.15 1.21 15.71
CA ASN A 80 0.70 1.39 14.39
C ASN A 80 1.19 2.84 14.17
N PRO A 81 2.52 3.09 14.12
CA PRO A 81 3.11 4.39 13.87
C PRO A 81 2.99 4.85 12.40
N GLY A 82 2.51 4.01 11.49
CA GLY A 82 2.38 4.28 10.07
C GLY A 82 3.66 4.01 9.27
N VAL A 83 4.82 4.48 9.76
CA VAL A 83 6.13 4.14 9.21
C VAL A 83 6.92 3.37 10.25
N TRP A 84 7.49 2.24 9.84
CA TRP A 84 8.14 1.28 10.72
C TRP A 84 9.62 1.15 10.39
N LYS A 85 10.40 0.78 11.41
CA LYS A 85 11.77 0.27 11.26
C LYS A 85 11.78 -1.23 11.55
N LEU A 86 12.69 -1.96 10.91
CA LEU A 86 12.75 -3.41 11.02
C LEU A 86 12.96 -3.87 12.49
N GLU A 87 13.75 -3.12 13.25
CA GLU A 87 14.10 -3.44 14.63
C GLU A 87 12.91 -3.34 15.60
N GLN A 88 11.82 -2.68 15.17
CA GLN A 88 10.58 -2.57 15.95
C GLN A 88 9.72 -3.84 15.89
N PHE A 89 10.02 -4.76 14.96
CA PHE A 89 9.26 -6.01 14.83
C PHE A 89 9.76 -7.09 15.80
N PRO A 90 8.91 -8.07 16.15
CA PRO A 90 9.36 -9.29 16.83
C PRO A 90 10.47 -10.00 16.04
N ALA A 91 11.37 -10.71 16.75
CA ALA A 91 12.52 -11.38 16.16
C ALA A 91 12.16 -12.37 15.04
N ASP A 92 11.02 -13.07 15.16
CA ASP A 92 10.54 -13.98 14.13
C ASP A 92 10.20 -13.28 12.80
N TYR A 93 9.68 -12.06 12.88
CA TYR A 93 9.28 -11.28 11.70
C TYR A 93 10.54 -10.75 11.04
N GLN A 94 11.47 -10.22 11.84
CA GLN A 94 12.78 -9.78 11.37
C GLN A 94 13.53 -10.91 10.65
N ARG A 95 13.50 -12.13 11.20
CA ARG A 95 14.11 -13.31 10.57
C ARG A 95 13.55 -13.57 9.17
N GLU A 96 12.22 -13.67 9.01
CA GLU A 96 11.63 -13.93 7.68
C GLU A 96 11.89 -12.79 6.70
N VAL A 97 11.84 -11.53 7.16
CA VAL A 97 12.18 -10.38 6.31
C VAL A 97 13.62 -10.47 5.85
N ASN A 98 14.57 -10.69 6.77
CA ASN A 98 15.98 -10.80 6.43
C ASN A 98 16.26 -12.00 5.50
N GLU A 99 15.62 -13.14 5.72
CA GLU A 99 15.73 -14.31 4.84
C GLU A 99 15.34 -13.95 3.39
N VAL A 100 14.20 -13.29 3.19
CA VAL A 100 13.77 -12.85 1.85
C VAL A 100 14.71 -11.80 1.26
N LEU A 101 15.15 -10.82 2.06
CA LEU A 101 16.08 -9.78 1.62
C LEU A 101 17.45 -10.35 1.23
N ASP A 102 17.94 -11.35 1.95
CA ASP A 102 19.25 -11.95 1.70
C ASP A 102 19.23 -12.77 0.42
N VAL A 103 18.12 -13.46 0.10
CA VAL A 103 17.92 -14.09 -1.22
C VAL A 103 17.95 -13.03 -2.33
N PHE A 104 17.24 -11.91 -2.15
CA PHE A 104 17.26 -10.82 -3.12
C PHE A 104 18.64 -10.21 -3.32
N LYS A 105 19.46 -10.11 -2.27
CA LYS A 105 20.85 -9.62 -2.38
C LYS A 105 21.76 -10.64 -3.06
N ALA A 106 21.64 -11.91 -2.70
CA ALA A 106 22.50 -12.99 -3.21
C ALA A 106 22.22 -13.32 -4.68
N ARG A 107 20.94 -13.31 -5.09
CA ARG A 107 20.48 -13.65 -6.45
C ARG A 107 20.07 -12.43 -7.27
N LYS A 108 20.49 -11.23 -6.85
CA LYS A 108 20.07 -9.96 -7.44
C LYS A 108 20.21 -9.95 -8.97
N ASP A 109 21.39 -10.30 -9.48
CA ASP A 109 21.70 -10.20 -10.90
C ASP A 109 20.93 -11.24 -11.73
N GLU A 110 20.74 -12.45 -11.19
CA GLU A 110 19.90 -13.51 -11.78
C GLU A 110 18.43 -13.06 -11.88
N ILE A 111 17.88 -12.53 -10.78
CA ILE A 111 16.50 -12.05 -10.70
C ILE A 111 16.28 -10.89 -11.68
N ILE A 112 17.20 -9.93 -11.76
CA ILE A 112 17.09 -8.79 -12.69
C ILE A 112 17.16 -9.28 -14.13
N ALA A 113 18.09 -10.18 -14.46
CA ALA A 113 18.23 -10.70 -15.82
C ALA A 113 16.98 -11.47 -16.27
N ASP A 114 16.40 -12.30 -15.40
CA ASP A 114 15.16 -13.02 -15.66
C ASP A 114 13.98 -12.07 -15.84
N ILE A 115 13.86 -11.04 -14.99
CA ILE A 115 12.84 -10.01 -15.13
C ILE A 115 13.00 -9.26 -16.46
N ASP A 116 14.21 -8.84 -16.84
CA ASP A 116 14.45 -8.13 -18.10
C ASP A 116 14.21 -9.01 -19.33
N ALA A 117 14.44 -10.32 -19.24
CA ALA A 117 14.11 -11.28 -20.30
C ALA A 117 12.60 -11.46 -20.48
N ASN A 118 11.84 -11.48 -19.38
CA ASN A 118 10.39 -11.67 -19.39
C ASN A 118 9.60 -10.37 -19.60
N PHE A 119 10.15 -9.22 -19.18
CA PHE A 119 9.58 -7.89 -19.41
C PHE A 119 10.27 -7.22 -20.60
N GLY A 120 9.66 -7.35 -21.78
CA GLY A 120 10.05 -6.61 -22.98
C GLY A 120 10.10 -5.09 -22.78
N THR A 121 10.73 -4.38 -23.72
CA THR A 121 10.97 -2.93 -23.65
C THR A 121 9.67 -2.12 -23.59
N GLY A 122 9.19 -1.86 -22.38
CA GLY A 122 8.21 -0.81 -22.10
C GLY A 122 7.02 -1.28 -21.26
N ARG A 123 7.15 -1.20 -19.93
CA ARG A 123 6.13 -0.72 -18.96
C ARG A 123 6.53 -1.08 -17.53
N ARG A 124 6.01 -0.31 -16.56
CA ARG A 124 5.85 -0.73 -15.16
C ARG A 124 5.33 -2.18 -15.09
N GLY A 125 6.12 -3.05 -14.48
CA GLY A 125 5.86 -4.48 -14.36
C GLY A 125 5.92 -4.92 -12.91
N MET A 126 5.13 -5.92 -12.54
CA MET A 126 5.25 -6.59 -11.25
C MET A 126 5.52 -8.07 -11.48
N TYR A 127 6.69 -8.53 -11.07
CA TYR A 127 7.08 -9.94 -11.10
C TYR A 127 6.75 -10.56 -9.75
N VAL A 128 5.82 -11.50 -9.70
CA VAL A 128 5.24 -11.99 -8.44
C VAL A 128 5.65 -13.43 -8.20
N TYR A 129 6.43 -13.68 -7.14
CA TYR A 129 6.80 -15.02 -6.71
C TYR A 129 5.72 -15.64 -5.81
N GLN A 130 5.21 -14.84 -4.86
CA GLN A 130 4.18 -15.26 -3.92
C GLN A 130 3.13 -14.16 -3.78
N TRP A 131 1.84 -14.53 -3.76
CA TRP A 131 0.72 -13.61 -3.57
C TRP A 131 -0.25 -14.14 -2.51
N TYR A 132 -0.33 -13.46 -1.37
CA TYR A 132 -1.12 -13.89 -0.20
C TYR A 132 -0.91 -15.37 0.17
N GLY A 133 0.35 -15.81 0.22
CA GLY A 133 0.77 -17.17 0.56
C GLY A 133 0.63 -18.19 -0.57
N LYS A 134 0.16 -17.79 -1.76
CA LYS A 134 0.09 -18.67 -2.94
C LYS A 134 1.28 -18.44 -3.85
N HIS A 135 2.05 -19.48 -4.13
CA HIS A 135 3.16 -19.43 -5.10
C HIS A 135 2.65 -19.16 -6.52
N LYS A 136 3.44 -18.43 -7.30
CA LYS A 136 3.12 -18.00 -8.67
C LYS A 136 4.27 -18.30 -9.62
N ILE A 137 5.43 -17.73 -9.36
CA ILE A 137 6.67 -17.96 -10.10
C ILE A 137 7.62 -18.65 -9.13
N ASP A 138 8.23 -19.74 -9.58
CA ASP A 138 8.97 -20.69 -8.75
C ASP A 138 10.46 -20.84 -9.13
N ASN A 139 10.95 -20.00 -10.05
CA ASN A 139 12.33 -20.03 -10.53
C ASN A 139 13.38 -19.60 -9.49
N VAL A 140 12.97 -19.02 -8.36
CA VAL A 140 13.80 -18.81 -7.17
C VAL A 140 13.31 -19.75 -6.06
N PRO A 141 13.93 -20.94 -5.89
CA PRO A 141 13.43 -21.97 -4.98
C PRO A 141 13.27 -21.51 -3.52
N GLU A 142 14.11 -20.58 -3.07
CA GLU A 142 14.09 -20.04 -1.71
C GLU A 142 12.78 -19.27 -1.41
N PHE A 143 12.11 -18.73 -2.42
CA PHE A 143 10.81 -18.07 -2.26
C PHE A 143 9.62 -19.04 -2.25
N ASN A 144 9.85 -20.33 -2.49
CA ASN A 144 8.81 -21.36 -2.44
C ASN A 144 8.63 -21.96 -1.04
N LYS A 145 9.35 -21.45 -0.04
CA LYS A 145 9.19 -21.84 1.35
C LYS A 145 7.87 -21.31 1.92
N ASP A 146 7.28 -22.06 2.84
CA ASP A 146 6.11 -21.61 3.60
C ASP A 146 6.49 -20.53 4.64
N PHE A 147 6.35 -19.27 4.24
CA PHE A 147 6.52 -18.13 5.14
C PHE A 147 5.28 -17.94 6.04
N LYS A 148 5.51 -17.86 7.35
CA LYS A 148 4.44 -17.67 8.33
C LYS A 148 3.93 -16.23 8.31
N TYR A 149 4.80 -15.25 8.15
CA TYR A 149 4.48 -13.83 8.23
C TYR A 149 4.57 -13.12 6.88
N ILE A 150 5.52 -13.48 6.01
CA ILE A 150 5.59 -12.93 4.65
C ILE A 150 4.52 -13.57 3.77
N LYS A 151 3.58 -12.75 3.31
CA LYS A 151 2.46 -13.22 2.46
C LYS A 151 2.63 -12.92 0.99
N THR A 152 3.36 -11.87 0.64
CA THR A 152 3.57 -11.49 -0.76
C THR A 152 5.04 -11.19 -1.00
N ILE A 153 5.60 -11.76 -2.06
CA ILE A 153 6.96 -11.51 -2.53
C ILE A 153 6.85 -11.15 -4.01
N ALA A 154 7.25 -9.92 -4.34
CA ALA A 154 7.19 -9.42 -5.71
C ALA A 154 8.26 -8.36 -5.96
N VAL A 155 8.70 -8.26 -7.20
CA VAL A 155 9.61 -7.22 -7.68
C VAL A 155 8.82 -6.26 -8.57
N SER A 156 8.85 -4.98 -8.23
CA SER A 156 8.25 -3.93 -9.06
C SER A 156 9.34 -3.24 -9.88
N VAL A 157 9.16 -3.19 -11.19
CA VAL A 157 10.07 -2.50 -12.10
C VAL A 157 9.46 -1.14 -12.46
N PHE A 158 10.23 -0.09 -12.27
CA PHE A 158 9.90 1.27 -12.70
C PHE A 158 10.97 1.71 -13.71
N ARG A 159 10.55 2.23 -14.88
CA ARG A 159 11.48 2.72 -15.91
C ARG A 159 11.17 4.18 -16.23
N GLY A 160 12.21 5.02 -16.30
CA GLY A 160 12.07 6.44 -16.69
C GLY A 160 11.41 7.33 -15.63
N LYS A 161 10.64 8.33 -16.08
CA LYS A 161 9.94 9.31 -15.22
C LYS A 161 8.52 8.84 -14.85
N GLU A 162 8.40 7.62 -14.34
CA GLU A 162 7.11 7.08 -13.91
C GLU A 162 6.76 7.55 -12.49
N SER A 163 5.48 7.81 -12.26
CA SER A 163 4.92 8.16 -10.95
C SER A 163 3.61 7.41 -10.73
N THR A 164 3.36 6.95 -9.51
CA THR A 164 2.05 6.42 -9.12
C THR A 164 1.12 7.54 -8.70
N SER A 165 -0.18 7.39 -8.96
CA SER A 165 -1.17 8.29 -8.38
C SER A 165 -1.28 8.04 -6.88
N TRP A 166 -1.48 9.10 -6.10
CA TRP A 166 -1.83 9.01 -4.69
C TRP A 166 -2.98 8.04 -4.43
N HIS A 167 -2.79 7.11 -3.50
CA HIS A 167 -3.72 6.04 -3.22
C HIS A 167 -3.58 5.47 -1.81
N PHE A 168 -4.42 4.48 -1.50
CA PHE A 168 -4.47 3.78 -0.23
C PHE A 168 -4.57 2.28 -0.50
N GLY A 169 -3.91 1.49 0.34
CA GLY A 169 -4.18 0.09 0.53
C GLY A 169 -5.54 -0.11 1.20
N PRO A 170 -6.25 -1.22 0.93
CA PRO A 170 -7.59 -1.43 1.45
C PRO A 170 -7.62 -1.94 2.90
N LEU A 171 -6.62 -2.72 3.34
CA LEU A 171 -6.67 -3.55 4.56
C LEU A 171 -5.51 -3.28 5.52
N ARG A 172 -5.83 -3.09 6.81
CA ARG A 172 -4.88 -2.79 7.90
C ARG A 172 -4.03 -3.98 8.36
N LEU A 173 -4.35 -5.19 7.93
CA LEU A 173 -3.74 -6.44 8.43
C LEU A 173 -2.31 -6.69 7.95
N SER A 174 -1.79 -5.86 7.04
CA SER A 174 -0.46 -6.03 6.46
C SER A 174 0.30 -4.72 6.43
N LEU A 175 1.63 -4.84 6.52
CA LEU A 175 2.55 -3.75 6.22
C LEU A 175 3.23 -4.03 4.88
N ARG A 176 3.59 -2.98 4.15
CA ARG A 176 4.44 -3.09 2.97
C ARG A 176 5.89 -2.92 3.35
N ILE A 177 6.70 -3.84 2.88
CA ILE A 177 8.16 -3.79 2.97
C ILE A 177 8.66 -3.61 1.54
N LEU A 178 9.32 -2.49 1.29
CA LEU A 178 9.90 -2.17 0.00
C LEU A 178 11.41 -2.10 0.15
N TYR A 179 12.12 -2.83 -0.69
CA TYR A 179 13.57 -2.84 -0.73
C TYR A 179 14.05 -2.49 -2.14
N ASN A 180 14.92 -1.48 -2.25
CA ASN A 180 15.52 -1.12 -3.53
C ASN A 180 16.72 -2.03 -3.83
N LEU A 181 16.57 -2.87 -4.85
CA LEU A 181 17.64 -3.76 -5.34
C LEU A 181 18.80 -2.99 -6.01
N LEU A 182 18.51 -1.83 -6.59
CA LEU A 182 19.46 -1.01 -7.34
C LEU A 182 19.41 0.46 -6.86
N PRO A 183 20.05 0.80 -5.73
CA PRO A 183 20.15 2.18 -5.29
C PRO A 183 20.97 2.98 -6.31
N VAL A 184 20.30 3.96 -6.94
CA VAL A 184 20.92 4.93 -7.85
C VAL A 184 20.73 6.33 -7.27
N LYS A 185 21.75 7.18 -7.38
CA LYS A 185 21.69 8.56 -6.89
C LYS A 185 20.86 9.43 -7.84
N ALA A 186 19.54 9.35 -7.68
CA ALA A 186 18.55 10.07 -8.47
C ALA A 186 17.31 10.41 -7.61
N GLU A 187 16.42 11.27 -8.11
CA GLU A 187 15.17 11.64 -7.43
C GLU A 187 14.12 10.50 -7.50
N ILE A 188 14.43 9.37 -6.89
CA ILE A 188 13.53 8.23 -6.76
C ILE A 188 13.19 8.09 -5.28
N PHE A 189 11.91 8.25 -4.97
CA PHE A 189 11.42 8.25 -3.60
C PHE A 189 10.07 7.55 -3.51
N VAL A 190 9.73 7.20 -2.27
CA VAL A 190 8.37 6.88 -1.86
C VAL A 190 7.96 7.89 -0.80
N GLU A 191 6.71 8.33 -0.85
CA GLU A 191 6.16 9.25 0.14
C GLU A 191 4.94 8.60 0.76
N CYS A 192 4.91 8.49 2.08
CA CYS A 192 3.75 8.00 2.82
C CYS A 192 3.51 8.92 4.00
N ASN A 193 2.29 9.43 4.11
CA ASN A 193 1.84 10.22 5.24
C ASN A 193 2.79 11.39 5.59
N ASP A 194 3.15 12.18 4.57
CA ASP A 194 4.06 13.35 4.67
C ASP A 194 5.50 13.00 5.07
N ALA A 195 5.87 11.71 5.01
CA ALA A 195 7.24 11.25 5.17
C ALA A 195 7.78 10.76 3.83
N ARG A 196 8.82 11.43 3.33
CA ARG A 196 9.49 11.07 2.07
C ARG A 196 10.76 10.28 2.34
N ASN A 197 10.90 9.13 1.68
CA ASN A 197 12.08 8.27 1.73
C ASN A 197 12.72 8.19 0.34
N TYR A 198 13.94 8.71 0.22
CA TYR A 198 14.76 8.58 -0.99
C TYR A 198 15.51 7.25 -0.97
N TRP A 199 15.43 6.48 -2.06
CA TRP A 199 16.00 5.12 -2.08
C TRP A 199 17.52 5.08 -2.04
N HIS A 200 18.20 6.16 -2.43
CA HIS A 200 19.66 6.24 -2.33
C HIS A 200 20.14 6.48 -0.90
N ASP A 201 19.31 7.07 -0.04
CA ASP A 201 19.65 7.31 1.37
C ASP A 201 19.28 6.12 2.24
N ASN A 202 18.13 5.50 1.96
CA ASN A 202 17.65 4.33 2.68
C ASN A 202 17.00 3.33 1.71
N PRO A 203 17.63 2.18 1.45
CA PRO A 203 17.12 1.20 0.51
C PRO A 203 15.92 0.42 1.06
N LEU A 204 15.63 0.46 2.36
CA LEU A 204 14.54 -0.28 3.00
C LEU A 204 13.48 0.67 3.55
N TYR A 205 12.25 0.57 3.07
CA TYR A 205 11.12 1.35 3.56
C TYR A 205 9.95 0.46 3.97
N ILE A 206 9.48 0.62 5.21
CA ILE A 206 8.40 -0.18 5.77
C ILE A 206 7.28 0.74 6.23
N PHE A 207 6.08 0.53 5.72
CA PHE A 207 4.94 1.41 6.01
C PHE A 207 3.61 0.69 5.95
N ASP A 208 2.63 1.28 6.60
CA ASP A 208 1.22 0.95 6.48
C ASP A 208 0.66 1.59 5.21
N ASP A 209 0.33 0.76 4.22
CA ASP A 209 -0.10 1.23 2.91
C ASP A 209 -1.53 1.76 2.90
N THR A 210 -2.30 1.56 3.97
CA THR A 210 -3.64 2.16 4.08
C THR A 210 -3.61 3.64 4.47
N LEU A 211 -2.41 4.21 4.69
CA LEU A 211 -2.18 5.66 4.71
C LEU A 211 -1.96 6.19 3.29
N LEU A 212 -2.17 7.49 3.09
CA LEU A 212 -1.97 8.11 1.78
C LEU A 212 -0.50 8.02 1.35
N HIS A 213 -0.27 7.39 0.19
CA HIS A 213 1.06 7.18 -0.40
C HIS A 213 1.01 7.11 -1.94
#